data_AF-A0A7V5EBG0-F1
#
_entry.id   AF-A0A7V5EBG0-F1
#
_cell.length_a   1.000
_cell.length_b   1.000
_cell.length_c   1.000
_cell.angle_alpha   90.00
_cell.angle_beta   90.00
_cell.angle_gamma   90.00
#
_symmetry.space_group_name_H-M   'P 1'
#
loop_
_entity.id
_entity.type
_entity.pdbx_description
1 polymer ?
#
loop_
_entity_poly.entity_id
_entity_poly.type
_entity_poly.pdbx_seq_one_letter_code
_entity_poly.pdbx_strand_id
1 'polypeptide(L)'
;MYKCVECGDEVPQKDIDRGFAFFDGKSAYCYKCVGKYLLKMEQMRRAADFSAALEAATKRASEQREDIEKLKQHTKKVSFLVLLVFLIIVLIITLCSAYLVLKLCSRT
;
A
#
# COMPACT_ATOMS: atom_id res chain seq x y z
N MET A 1 20.29 -48.39 -14.67
CA MET A 1 19.40 -48.27 -13.50
C MET A 1 20.04 -47.25 -12.58
N TYR A 2 19.34 -46.15 -12.28
CA TYR A 2 19.91 -45.03 -11.51
C TYR A 2 19.41 -45.05 -10.08
N LYS A 3 20.06 -44.30 -9.18
CA LYS A 3 19.57 -44.04 -7.83
C LYS A 3 19.27 -42.57 -7.67
N CYS A 4 18.18 -42.27 -6.97
CA CYS A 4 17.80 -40.92 -6.62
C CYS A 4 18.87 -40.32 -5.70
N VAL A 5 19.40 -39.15 -6.05
CA VAL A 5 20.44 -38.48 -5.24
C VAL A 5 19.91 -38.09 -3.86
N GLU A 6 18.61 -37.78 -3.76
CA GLU A 6 17.98 -37.31 -2.53
C GLU A 6 17.58 -38.43 -1.56
N CYS A 7 16.85 -39.43 -2.05
CA CYS A 7 16.29 -40.48 -1.19
C CYS A 7 16.99 -41.85 -1.33
N GLY A 8 17.89 -42.01 -2.30
CA GLY A 8 18.56 -43.28 -2.57
C GLY A 8 17.69 -44.33 -3.28
N ASP A 9 16.39 -44.06 -3.47
CA ASP A 9 15.46 -44.96 -4.16
C ASP A 9 15.93 -45.24 -5.60
N GLU A 10 15.63 -46.44 -6.08
CA GLU A 10 15.93 -46.81 -7.46
C GLU A 10 15.04 -46.03 -8.43
N VAL A 11 15.67 -45.51 -9.47
CA VAL A 11 15.04 -44.77 -10.55
C VAL A 11 15.20 -45.58 -11.85
N PRO A 12 14.14 -46.27 -12.29
CA PRO A 12 14.13 -46.98 -13.56
C PRO A 12 14.33 -46.02 -14.73
N GLN A 13 15.09 -46.44 -15.75
CA GLN A 13 15.23 -45.67 -17.01
C GLN A 13 13.86 -45.36 -17.61
N LYS A 14 12.95 -46.35 -17.59
CA LYS A 14 11.57 -46.24 -18.06
C LYS A 14 10.80 -45.09 -17.40
N ASP A 15 11.11 -44.75 -16.15
CA ASP A 15 10.45 -43.64 -15.46
C ASP A 15 11.04 -42.30 -15.90
N ILE A 16 12.34 -42.24 -16.22
CA ILE A 16 12.97 -41.07 -16.84
C ILE A 16 12.40 -40.85 -18.25
N ASP A 17 12.35 -41.90 -19.06
CA ASP A 17 11.85 -41.83 -20.45
C ASP A 17 10.37 -41.42 -20.52
N ARG A 18 9.60 -41.77 -19.50
CA ARG A 18 8.19 -41.38 -19.34
C ARG A 18 7.99 -40.00 -18.71
N GLY A 19 9.07 -39.34 -18.28
CA GLY A 19 9.02 -38.04 -17.59
C GLY A 19 8.52 -38.10 -16.14
N PHE A 20 8.44 -39.30 -15.54
CA PHE A 20 8.16 -39.46 -14.11
C PHE A 20 9.39 -39.23 -13.24
N ALA A 21 10.60 -39.36 -13.78
CA ALA A 21 11.83 -39.04 -13.08
C ALA A 21 12.66 -38.04 -13.88
N PHE A 22 13.49 -37.26 -13.20
CA PHE A 22 14.35 -36.26 -13.83
C PHE A 22 15.81 -36.77 -13.83
N PHE A 23 16.48 -36.62 -14.97
CA PHE A 23 17.89 -36.95 -15.11
C PHE A 23 18.60 -35.84 -15.88
N ASP A 24 19.64 -35.27 -15.29
CA ASP A 24 20.38 -34.12 -15.84
C ASP A 24 21.65 -34.54 -16.62
N GLY A 25 21.85 -35.84 -16.83
CA GLY A 25 23.06 -36.41 -17.43
C GLY A 25 24.08 -36.95 -16.42
N LYS A 26 24.00 -36.56 -15.14
CA LYS A 26 24.92 -36.98 -14.08
C LYS A 26 24.21 -37.51 -12.83
N SER A 27 23.03 -36.98 -12.55
CA SER A 27 22.24 -37.16 -11.34
C SER A 27 20.81 -37.52 -11.71
N ALA A 28 20.23 -38.51 -11.02
CA ALA A 28 18.83 -38.88 -11.16
C ALA A 28 18.03 -38.44 -9.94
N TYR A 29 16.79 -38.00 -10.17
CA TYR A 29 15.86 -37.59 -9.13
C TYR A 29 14.51 -38.26 -9.36
N CYS A 30 13.96 -38.87 -8.32
CA CYS A 30 12.64 -39.50 -8.38
C CYS A 30 11.53 -38.43 -8.38
N TYR A 31 10.37 -38.80 -8.93
CA TYR A 31 9.17 -37.95 -8.97
C TYR A 31 8.85 -37.27 -7.65
N LYS A 32 8.92 -38.05 -6.55
CA LYS A 32 8.54 -37.61 -5.21
C LYS A 32 9.45 -36.48 -4.72
N CYS A 33 10.76 -36.61 -4.93
CA CYS A 33 11.72 -35.59 -4.51
C CYS A 33 11.58 -34.32 -5.33
N VAL A 34 11.42 -34.46 -6.66
CA VAL A 34 11.17 -33.29 -7.54
C VAL A 34 9.87 -32.58 -7.16
N GLY A 35 8.80 -33.33 -6.88
CA GLY A 35 7.52 -32.77 -6.46
C GLY A 35 7.60 -31.94 -5.18
N LYS A 36 8.42 -32.37 -4.20
CA LYS A 36 8.67 -31.58 -2.97
C LYS A 36 9.34 -30.23 -3.29
N TYR A 37 10.31 -30.22 -4.20
CA TYR A 37 10.97 -28.98 -4.60
C TYR A 37 10.03 -28.03 -5.33
N LEU A 38 9.20 -28.53 -6.24
CA LEU A 38 8.19 -27.73 -6.94
C LEU A 38 7.19 -27.10 -5.96
N LEU A 39 6.72 -27.88 -4.99
CA LEU A 39 5.79 -27.40 -3.98
C LEU A 39 6.43 -26.32 -3.09
N LYS A 40 7.69 -26.49 -2.73
CA LYS A 40 8.46 -25.49 -1.97
C LYS A 40 8.68 -24.21 -2.77
N MET A 41 8.98 -24.31 -4.06
CA MET A 41 9.11 -23.17 -4.98
C MET A 41 7.79 -22.40 -5.09
N GLU A 42 6.67 -23.10 -5.20
CA GLU A 42 5.35 -22.46 -5.23
C GLU A 42 5.04 -21.73 -3.91
N GLN A 43 5.37 -22.33 -2.77
CA GLN A 43 5.24 -21.67 -1.46
C GLN A 43 6.08 -20.40 -1.37
N MET A 44 7.34 -20.45 -1.82
CA MET A 44 8.21 -19.26 -1.85
C MET A 44 7.67 -18.18 -2.78
N ARG A 45 7.15 -18.56 -3.95
CA ARG A 45 6.51 -17.62 -4.88
C ARG A 45 5.31 -16.94 -4.24
N ARG A 46 4.40 -17.70 -3.63
CA ARG A 46 3.24 -17.13 -2.92
C ARG A 46 3.65 -16.19 -1.78
N ALA A 47 4.71 -16.54 -1.04
CA ALA A 47 5.24 -15.68 0.02
C ALA A 47 5.82 -14.36 -0.53
N ALA A 48 6.53 -14.43 -1.66
CA ALA A 48 7.06 -13.25 -2.35
C ALA A 48 5.92 -12.36 -2.90
N ASP A 49 4.90 -12.96 -3.52
CA ASP A 49 3.73 -12.23 -4.02
C ASP A 49 2.97 -11.53 -2.88
N PHE A 50 2.82 -12.21 -1.73
CA PHE A 50 2.21 -11.62 -0.54
C PHE A 50 3.05 -10.47 0.03
N SER A 51 4.37 -10.64 0.11
CA SER A 51 5.31 -9.59 0.53
C SER A 51 5.19 -8.34 -0.34
N ALA A 52 5.21 -8.52 -1.67
CA ALA A 52 5.10 -7.42 -2.62
C ALA A 52 3.72 -6.72 -2.53
N ALA A 53 2.65 -7.49 -2.35
CA ALA A 53 1.31 -6.95 -2.14
C ALA A 53 1.21 -6.14 -0.83
N LEU A 54 1.83 -6.63 0.25
CA LEU A 54 1.87 -5.95 1.54
C LEU A 54 2.64 -4.62 1.45
N GLU A 55 3.79 -4.62 0.79
CA GLU A 55 4.61 -3.41 0.57
C GLU A 55 3.86 -2.37 -0.28
N ALA A 56 3.16 -2.81 -1.33
CA ALA A 56 2.33 -1.92 -2.12
C ALA A 56 1.16 -1.33 -1.31
N ALA A 57 0.54 -2.12 -0.43
CA ALA A 57 -0.54 -1.67 0.43
C ALA A 57 -0.07 -0.68 1.50
N THR A 58 1.08 -0.93 2.14
CA THR A 58 1.67 -0.02 3.14
C THR A 58 2.09 1.30 2.50
N LYS A 59 2.69 1.27 1.30
CA LYS A 59 3.05 2.48 0.56
C LYS A 59 1.82 3.34 0.27
N ARG A 60 0.74 2.75 -0.27
CA ARG A 60 -0.52 3.47 -0.52
C ARG A 60 -1.12 4.05 0.76
N ALA A 61 -1.05 3.32 1.87
CA ALA A 61 -1.56 3.81 3.16
C ALA A 61 -0.74 5.01 3.69
N SER A 62 0.57 5.02 3.46
CA SER A 62 1.44 6.16 3.84
C SER A 62 1.16 7.40 2.98
N GLU A 63 1.00 7.23 1.67
CA GLU A 63 0.66 8.31 0.73
C GLU A 63 -0.69 8.95 1.08
N GLN A 64 -1.71 8.12 1.38
CA GLN A 64 -3.02 8.63 1.81
C GLN A 64 -2.98 9.42 3.12
N ARG A 65 -2.10 9.07 4.06
CA ARG A 65 -1.95 9.82 5.30
C ARG A 65 -1.39 11.21 5.07
N GLU A 66 -0.38 11.35 4.21
CA GLU A 66 0.21 12.64 3.89
C GLU A 66 -0.80 13.57 3.20
N ASP A 67 -1.61 13.05 2.28
CA ASP A 67 -2.62 13.84 1.58
C ASP A 67 -3.73 14.31 2.52
N ILE A 68 -4.17 13.46 3.46
CA ILE A 68 -5.17 13.84 4.48
C ILE A 68 -4.61 14.94 5.40
N GLU A 69 -3.33 14.87 5.79
CA GLU A 69 -2.71 15.92 6.61
C GLU A 69 -2.61 17.25 5.87
N LYS A 70 -2.19 17.24 4.60
CA LYS A 70 -2.17 18.44 3.75
C LYS A 70 -3.56 19.05 3.60
N LEU A 71 -4.58 18.24 3.37
CA LEU A 71 -5.97 18.69 3.25
C LEU A 71 -6.46 19.32 4.57
N LYS A 72 -6.17 18.69 5.71
CA LYS A 72 -6.52 19.23 7.05
C LYS A 72 -5.85 20.57 7.33
N GLN A 73 -4.59 20.71 6.92
CA GLN A 73 -3.85 21.96 7.08
C GLN A 73 -4.41 23.08 6.18
N HIS A 74 -4.77 22.77 4.93
CA HIS A 74 -5.43 23.71 4.04
C HIS A 74 -6.81 24.14 4.57
N THR A 75 -7.64 23.18 5.01
CA THR A 75 -8.97 23.48 5.58
C THR A 75 -8.87 24.37 6.81
N LYS A 76 -7.88 24.15 7.69
CA LYS A 76 -7.66 25.00 8.86
C LYS A 76 -7.26 26.43 8.47
N LYS A 77 -6.38 26.59 7.47
CA LYS A 77 -5.97 27.91 6.96
C LYS A 77 -7.16 28.66 6.33
N VAL A 78 -7.94 27.97 5.49
CA VAL A 78 -9.12 28.55 4.84
C VAL A 78 -10.18 28.92 5.88
N SER A 79 -10.46 28.03 6.83
CA SER A 79 -11.41 28.30 7.92
C SER A 79 -10.99 29.52 8.75
N PHE A 80 -9.71 29.64 9.08
CA PHE A 80 -9.19 30.81 9.80
C PHE A 80 -9.34 32.11 8.99
N LEU A 81 -9.04 32.06 7.69
CA LEU A 81 -9.17 33.24 6.82
C LEU A 81 -10.63 33.69 6.69
N VAL A 82 -11.56 32.75 6.54
CA VAL A 82 -13.01 33.04 6.50
C VAL A 82 -13.49 33.68 7.81
N LEU A 83 -13.07 33.13 8.96
CA LEU A 83 -13.38 33.69 10.29
C LEU A 83 -12.84 35.12 10.44
N LEU A 84 -11.61 35.37 10.01
CA LEU A 84 -10.97 36.69 10.10
C LEU A 84 -11.70 37.72 9.23
N VAL A 85 -12.06 37.36 8.00
CA VAL A 85 -12.83 38.25 7.10
C VAL A 85 -14.21 38.54 7.70
N PHE A 86 -14.88 37.54 8.27
CA PHE A 86 -16.18 37.72 8.91
C PHE A 86 -16.10 38.71 10.08
N LEU A 87 -15.09 38.60 10.95
CA LEU A 87 -14.88 39.53 12.06
C LEU A 87 -14.66 40.96 11.58
N ILE A 88 -13.87 41.15 10.50
CA ILE A 88 -13.64 42.48 9.91
C ILE A 88 -14.96 43.07 9.40
N ILE A 89 -15.78 42.30 8.68
CA ILE A 89 -17.07 42.77 8.16
C ILE A 89 -17.99 43.20 9.32
N VAL A 90 -18.08 42.40 10.38
CA VAL A 90 -18.89 42.74 11.57
C VAL A 90 -18.40 44.05 12.21
N LEU A 91 -17.09 44.22 12.37
CA LEU A 91 -16.50 45.46 12.91
C LEU A 91 -16.80 46.69 12.05
N ILE A 92 -16.74 46.56 10.72
CA ILE A 92 -17.07 47.65 9.81
C ILE A 92 -18.55 48.03 9.95
N ILE A 93 -19.45 47.04 9.99
CA ILE A 93 -20.90 47.29 10.14
C ILE A 93 -21.21 47.99 11.45
N THR A 94 -20.62 47.55 12.57
CA THR A 94 -20.86 48.16 13.90
C THR A 94 -20.27 49.56 14.00
N LEU A 95 -19.11 49.83 13.40
CA LEU A 95 -18.54 51.18 13.35
C LEU A 95 -19.36 52.11 12.45
N CYS A 96 -19.81 51.64 11.29
CA CYS A 96 -20.67 52.41 10.39
C CYS A 96 -22.01 52.76 11.06
N SER A 97 -22.65 51.81 11.75
CA SER A 97 -23.91 52.06 12.44
C SER A 97 -23.73 53.01 13.62
N ALA A 98 -22.69 52.85 14.43
CA ALA A 98 -22.38 53.78 15.53
C ALA A 98 -22.10 55.20 15.02
N TYR A 99 -21.33 55.34 13.93
CA TYR A 99 -21.06 56.62 13.30
C TYR A 99 -22.32 57.28 12.74
N LEU A 100 -23.21 56.52 12.09
CA LEU A 100 -24.50 57.01 11.62
C LEU A 100 -25.36 57.54 12.76
N VAL A 101 -25.43 56.81 13.87
CA VAL A 101 -26.17 57.22 15.07
C VAL A 101 -25.59 58.51 15.67
N LEU A 102 -24.28 58.58 15.85
CA LEU A 102 -23.60 59.79 16.34
C LEU A 102 -23.85 61.01 15.43
N LYS A 103 -23.77 60.80 14.11
CA LYS A 103 -24.00 61.86 13.12
C LYS A 103 -25.45 62.35 13.10
N LEU A 104 -26.42 61.47 13.36
CA LEU A 104 -27.83 61.84 13.51
C LEU A 104 -28.07 62.64 14.81
N CYS A 105 -27.51 62.18 15.93
CA CYS A 105 -27.62 62.89 17.22
C CYS A 105 -26.94 64.27 17.23
N SER A 106 -25.87 64.47 16.45
CA SER A 106 -25.20 65.78 16.36
C SER A 106 -25.97 66.80 15.50
N ARG A 107 -26.99 66.37 14.75
CA ARG A 107 -27.73 67.20 13.79
C ARG A 107 -29.09 67.68 14.30
N THR A 108 -29.53 67.17 15.45
CA THR A 108 -30.68 67.63 16.25
C THR A 108 -30.22 68.60 17.32
#